data_AF-A0A973AM99-F1
#
_entry.id   AF-A0A973AM99-F1
#
_cell.length_a   1.000
_cell.length_b   1.000
_cell.length_c   1.000
_cell.angle_alpha   90.00
_cell.angle_beta   90.00
_cell.angle_gamma   90.00
#
_symmetry.space_group_name_H-M   'P 1'
#
loop_
_entity.id
_entity.type
_entity.pdbx_description
1 polymer ?
#
loop_
_entity_poly.entity_id
_entity_poly.type
_entity_poly.pdbx_seq_one_letter_code
_entity_poly.pdbx_strand_id
1 'polypeptide(L)'
;MDVVSGVVVYILLWWWVFFMTLPFGARSPKTPELGHATSAPINPYLLRKVLATTVIAAVLLGGVYWSIDANLFSFRDAIRDW
;
A
#
# COMPACT_ATOMS: atom_id res chain seq x y z
N MET A 1 9.53 12.62 -13.02
CA MET A 1 8.87 11.36 -13.45
C MET A 1 7.77 11.66 -14.44
N ASP A 2 7.50 10.77 -15.39
CA ASP A 2 6.34 10.88 -16.28
C ASP A 2 5.03 10.59 -15.55
N VAL A 3 3.92 11.18 -16.02
CA VAL A 3 2.59 11.03 -15.40
C VAL A 3 2.11 9.59 -15.44
N VAL A 4 2.33 8.87 -16.55
CA VAL A 4 1.94 7.47 -16.68
C VAL A 4 2.72 6.61 -15.68
N SER A 5 4.04 6.82 -15.60
CA SER A 5 4.88 6.11 -14.64
C SER A 5 4.46 6.39 -13.19
N GLY A 6 4.14 7.64 -12.86
CA GLY A 6 3.65 8.02 -11.52
C GLY A 6 2.35 7.31 -11.14
N VAL A 7 1.39 7.23 -12.08
CA VAL A 7 0.13 6.52 -11.86
C VAL A 7 0.34 5.03 -11.66
N VAL A 8 1.19 4.39 -12.46
CA VAL A 8 1.52 2.96 -12.32
C VAL A 8 2.16 2.68 -10.96
N VAL A 9 3.16 3.46 -10.56
CA VAL A 9 3.82 3.32 -9.26
C VAL A 9 2.82 3.52 -8.12
N TYR A 10 1.94 4.51 -8.22
CA TYR A 10 0.90 4.76 -7.23
C TYR A 10 -0.04 3.56 -7.08
N ILE A 11 -0.52 2.99 -8.19
CA ILE A 11 -1.40 1.81 -8.16
C ILE A 11 -0.69 0.63 -7.49
N LEU A 12 0.56 0.37 -7.83
CA LEU A 12 1.34 -0.73 -7.24
C LEU A 12 1.55 -0.53 -5.73
N LEU A 13 1.96 0.67 -5.31
CA LEU A 13 2.12 1.01 -3.89
C LEU A 13 0.78 0.90 -3.15
N TRP A 14 -0.30 1.38 -3.75
CA TRP A 14 -1.64 1.32 -3.18
C TRP A 14 -2.07 -0.12 -2.93
N TRP A 15 -1.91 -1.02 -3.91
CA TRP A 15 -2.21 -2.45 -3.72
C TRP A 15 -1.32 -3.09 -2.66
N TRP A 16 -0.03 -2.79 -2.64
CA TRP A 16 0.90 -3.38 -1.67
C TRP A 16 0.55 -2.96 -0.24
N VAL A 17 0.29 -1.68 -0.03
CA VAL A 17 -0.18 -1.13 1.26
C VAL A 17 -1.54 -1.70 1.62
N PHE A 18 -2.47 -1.82 0.66
CA PHE A 18 -3.77 -2.43 0.90
C PHE A 18 -3.65 -3.83 1.50
N PHE A 19 -2.86 -4.71 0.89
CA PHE A 19 -2.62 -6.05 1.41
C PHE A 19 -1.91 -6.04 2.78
N MET A 20 -0.95 -5.15 2.99
CA MET A 20 -0.31 -4.99 4.31
C MET A 20 -1.29 -4.57 5.39
N THR A 21 -2.31 -3.77 5.06
CA THR A 21 -3.26 -3.26 6.06
C THR A 21 -4.41 -4.22 6.40
N LEU A 22 -4.70 -5.20 5.55
CA LEU A 22 -5.76 -6.19 5.78
C LEU A 22 -5.66 -6.93 7.12
N PRO A 23 -4.49 -7.47 7.55
CA PRO A 23 -4.39 -8.22 8.81
C PRO A 23 -4.55 -7.33 10.06
N PHE A 24 -4.40 -6.00 9.94
CA PHE A 24 -4.55 -5.13 11.09
C PHE A 24 -6.02 -5.03 11.52
N GLY A 25 -6.25 -5.22 12.82
CA GLY A 25 -7.57 -5.09 13.44
C GLY A 25 -8.54 -6.25 13.15
N ALA A 26 -8.09 -7.35 12.55
CA ALA A 26 -8.90 -8.55 12.41
C ALA A 26 -9.11 -9.19 13.80
N ARG A 27 -10.34 -9.17 14.31
CA ARG A 27 -10.75 -9.84 15.55
C ARG A 27 -11.90 -10.80 15.28
N SER A 28 -11.66 -12.07 15.55
CA SER A 28 -12.67 -13.12 15.47
C SER A 28 -13.65 -13.06 16.65
N PRO A 29 -14.94 -13.38 16.44
CA PRO A 29 -15.90 -13.53 17.52
C PRO A 29 -15.54 -14.70 18.44
N LYS A 30 -15.71 -14.51 19.76
CA LYS A 30 -15.54 -15.60 20.75
C LYS A 30 -16.65 -16.66 20.65
N THR A 31 -17.83 -16.24 20.21
CA THR A 31 -18.99 -17.10 19.96
C THR A 31 -19.41 -16.86 18.51
N PRO A 32 -19.03 -17.73 17.57
CA PRO A 32 -19.44 -17.58 16.18
C PRO A 32 -20.95 -17.78 16.05
N GLU A 33 -21.62 -16.90 15.31
CA GLU A 33 -23.02 -17.07 14.95
C GLU A 33 -23.18 -18.25 13.97
N LEU A 34 -24.31 -18.96 14.03
CA LEU A 34 -24.55 -20.15 13.20
C LEU A 34 -24.43 -19.79 11.71
N GLY A 35 -23.51 -20.42 10.97
CA GLY A 35 -23.26 -20.15 9.55
C GLY A 35 -22.08 -19.21 9.26
N HIS A 36 -21.47 -18.59 10.27
CA HIS A 36 -20.24 -17.82 10.11
C HIS A 36 -18.99 -18.69 10.33
N ALA A 37 -17.95 -18.48 9.50
CA ALA A 37 -16.65 -19.08 9.74
C ALA A 37 -16.06 -18.52 11.05
N THR A 38 -15.45 -19.38 11.87
CA THR A 38 -14.78 -19.01 13.14
C THR A 38 -13.67 -17.97 12.98
N SER A 39 -13.13 -17.81 11.77
CA SER A 39 -12.09 -16.83 11.43
C SER A 39 -12.65 -15.51 10.86
N ALA A 40 -13.95 -15.39 10.60
CA ALA A 40 -14.53 -14.19 10.02
C ALA A 40 -14.46 -13.02 11.01
N PRO A 41 -13.89 -11.85 10.63
CA PRO A 41 -13.87 -10.68 11.50
C PRO A 41 -15.29 -10.18 11.82
N ILE A 42 -15.54 -9.81 13.07
CA ILE A 42 -16.85 -9.28 13.52
C ILE A 42 -17.26 -8.02 12.75
N ASN A 43 -16.30 -7.12 12.50
CA ASN A 43 -16.54 -5.90 11.74
C ASN A 43 -15.33 -5.60 10.85
N PRO A 44 -15.45 -5.74 9.52
CA PRO A 44 -14.31 -5.67 8.62
C PRO A 44 -13.81 -4.22 8.38
N TYR A 45 -14.57 -3.19 8.77
CA TYR A 45 -14.21 -1.76 8.66
C TYR A 45 -13.52 -1.38 7.33
N LEU A 46 -13.96 -1.95 6.20
CA LEU A 46 -13.24 -1.88 4.91
C LEU A 46 -13.01 -0.45 4.44
N LEU A 47 -13.99 0.43 4.61
CA LEU A 47 -13.89 1.86 4.24
C LEU A 47 -12.74 2.57 4.96
N ARG A 48 -12.55 2.30 6.25
CA ARG A 48 -11.45 2.90 7.02
C ARG A 48 -10.09 2.39 6.53
N LYS A 49 -10.01 1.10 6.16
CA LYS A 49 -8.78 0.51 5.61
C LYS A 49 -8.45 1.13 4.26
N VAL A 50 -9.42 1.26 3.36
CA VAL A 50 -9.24 1.89 2.04
C VAL A 50 -8.78 3.35 2.14
N LEU A 51 -9.34 4.12 3.09
CA LEU A 51 -8.89 5.49 3.35
C LEU A 51 -7.45 5.53 3.87
N ALA A 52 -7.12 4.69 4.85
CA ALA A 52 -5.77 4.60 5.38
C ALA A 52 -4.76 4.20 4.30
N THR A 53 -5.10 3.24 3.44
CA THR A 53 -4.20 2.76 2.37
C THR A 53 -3.97 3.83 1.32
N THR A 54 -4.99 4.62 1.00
CA THR A 54 -4.89 5.74 0.06
C THR A 54 -3.94 6.82 0.60
N VAL A 55 -4.07 7.19 1.88
CA VAL A 55 -3.19 8.19 2.50
C VAL A 55 -1.74 7.68 2.56
N ILE A 56 -1.53 6.45 3.02
CA ILE A 56 -0.19 5.87 3.12
C ILE A 56 0.45 5.75 1.72
N ALA A 57 -0.28 5.28 0.72
CA ALA A 57 0.22 5.16 -0.65
C ALA A 57 0.58 6.52 -1.26
N ALA A 58 -0.20 7.57 -0.99
CA ALA A 58 0.09 8.93 -1.44
C ALA A 58 1.39 9.47 -0.81
N VAL A 59 1.60 9.23 0.50
CA VAL A 59 2.86 9.60 1.18
C VAL A 59 4.06 8.86 0.59
N LEU A 60 3.92 7.55 0.35
CA LEU A 60 4.98 6.75 -0.27
C LEU A 60 5.31 7.21 -1.69
N LEU A 61 4.29 7.54 -2.50
CA LEU A 61 4.50 8.09 -3.83
C LEU A 61 5.28 9.41 -3.77
N GLY A 62 4.95 10.30 -2.83
CA GLY A 62 5.70 11.53 -2.59
C GLY A 62 7.16 11.27 -2.23
N GLY A 63 7.43 10.28 -1.37
CA GLY A 63 8.78 9.85 -1.02
C GLY A 63 9.57 9.27 -2.20
N VAL A 64 8.91 8.50 -3.07
CA VAL A 64 9.51 7.99 -4.32
C VAL A 64 9.79 9.13 -5.29
N TYR A 65 8.87 10.09 -5.42
CA TYR A 65 9.07 11.27 -6.27
C TYR A 65 10.29 12.06 -5.85
N TRP A 66 10.38 12.36 -4.55
CA TRP A 66 11.51 13.07 -4.00
C TRP A 66 12.83 12.30 -4.17
N SER A 67 12.82 10.97 -3.97
CA SER A 67 14.00 10.13 -4.18
C SER A 67 14.53 10.15 -5.62
N ILE A 68 13.62 10.19 -6.59
CA ILE A 68 13.98 10.27 -8.02
C ILE A 68 14.52 11.66 -8.37
N ASP A 69 13.89 12.72 -7.85
CA ASP A 69 14.31 14.11 -8.11
C ASP A 69 15.69 14.44 -7.50
N ALA A 70 15.96 13.91 -6.30
CA ALA A 70 17.24 14.03 -5.62
C ALA A 70 18.39 13.25 -6.30
N ASN A 71 18.12 12.52 -7.40
CA ASN A 71 19.08 11.75 -8.18
C ASN A 71 19.90 10.75 -7.33
N LEU A 72 19.32 10.27 -6.22
CA LEU A 72 19.99 9.41 -5.23
C LEU A 72 20.38 8.04 -5.80
N PHE A 73 19.62 7.55 -6.79
CA PHE A 73 19.79 6.23 -7.39
C PHE A 73 19.68 6.33 -8.92
N SER A 74 20.76 6.76 -9.57
CA SER A 74 20.87 6.76 -11.02
C SER A 74 21.61 5.50 -11.51
N PHE A 75 20.85 4.50 -11.95
CA PHE A 75 21.41 3.36 -12.67
C PHE A 75 22.08 3.77 -13.99
N ARG A 76 21.66 4.90 -14.57
CA ARG A 76 22.28 5.47 -15.78
C ARG A 76 23.71 5.91 -15.51
N ASP A 77 23.96 6.53 -14.37
CA ASP A 77 25.31 6.97 -14.00
C ASP A 77 26.18 5.77 -13.63
N ALA A 78 25.64 4.80 -12.89
CA ALA A 78 26.37 3.57 -12.53
C ALA A 78 26.83 2.72 -13.74
N ILE A 79 26.12 2.75 -14.86
CA ILE A 79 26.51 2.06 -16.10
C ILE A 79 27.45 2.92 -16.95
N ARG A 80 27.35 4.25 -16.87
CA ARG A 80 28.22 5.17 -17.61
C ARG A 80 29.66 5.18 -17.08
N ASP A 81 29.82 4.87 -15.80
CA ASP A 81 31.12 4.78 -15.13
C ASP A 81 31.81 3.40 -15.28
N TRP A 82 31.25 2.48 -16.07
CA TRP A 82 31.79 1.15 -16.40
C TRP A 82 32.39 1.13 -17.81
#